data_AF-A0A0U1L014-F1
#
_entry.id   AF-A0A0U1L014-F1
#
_cell.length_a   1.000
_cell.length_b   1.000
_cell.length_c   1.000
_cell.angle_alpha   90.00
_cell.angle_beta   90.00
_cell.angle_gamma   90.00
#
_symmetry.space_group_name_H-M   'P 1'
#
loop_
_entity.id
_entity.type
_entity.pdbx_description
1 polymer ?
#
loop_
_entity_poly.entity_id
_entity_poly.type
_entity_poly.pdbx_seq_one_letter_code
_entity_poly.pdbx_strand_id
1 'polypeptide(L)'
;MARPDAEGKRGIGNSEKLLLSLDNAGTEEIEQLKEKLQAQEWDLEIQCQAMQEALGELEESRNRYADLYDYAPAGYVTFDDKGCISEINLAGAALLGLERSRLLGMPMTVFLDKGSYKLFLIICVHAD
;
A
#
# COMPACT_ATOMS: atom_id res chain seq x y z
N MET A 1 33.44 -81.19 -31.63
CA MET A 1 34.43 -80.80 -30.60
C MET A 1 34.27 -79.30 -30.29
N ALA A 2 34.42 -78.92 -29.02
CA ALA A 2 34.00 -77.66 -28.36
C ALA A 2 34.87 -76.41 -28.69
N ARG A 3 34.25 -75.22 -28.87
CA ARG A 3 34.22 -73.94 -28.05
C ARG A 3 35.57 -73.19 -27.88
N PRO A 4 35.58 -71.88 -27.54
CA PRO A 4 34.78 -70.69 -27.91
C PRO A 4 35.71 -69.60 -28.52
N ASP A 5 35.32 -68.33 -28.78
CA ASP A 5 35.68 -67.19 -27.91
C ASP A 5 34.78 -65.99 -28.23
N ALA A 6 34.00 -65.57 -27.24
CA ALA A 6 33.22 -64.35 -27.22
C ALA A 6 33.92 -63.37 -26.28
N GLU A 7 34.78 -62.49 -26.81
CA GLU A 7 35.35 -61.40 -26.04
C GLU A 7 34.57 -60.10 -26.27
N GLY A 8 33.78 -59.76 -25.25
CA GLY A 8 33.94 -58.50 -24.53
C GLY A 8 33.87 -57.20 -25.32
N LYS A 9 32.66 -56.76 -25.71
CA LYS A 9 32.36 -55.31 -25.76
C LYS A 9 31.67 -54.91 -24.46
N ARG A 10 32.48 -54.74 -23.42
CA ARG A 10 32.07 -54.16 -22.14
C ARG A 10 31.65 -52.70 -22.38
N GLY A 11 30.34 -52.43 -22.31
CA GLY A 11 29.74 -51.52 -21.32
C GLY A 11 30.05 -50.01 -21.32
N ILE A 12 30.84 -49.43 -22.23
CA ILE A 12 31.18 -47.99 -22.15
C ILE A 12 29.97 -47.08 -22.45
N GLY A 13 29.03 -47.51 -23.30
CA GLY A 13 27.89 -46.68 -23.72
C GLY A 13 26.83 -46.36 -22.67
N ASN A 14 26.86 -46.98 -21.49
CA ASN A 14 25.84 -46.75 -20.45
C ASN A 14 26.23 -45.64 -19.47
N SER A 15 27.53 -45.39 -19.24
CA SER A 15 28.00 -44.34 -18.32
C SER A 15 27.97 -42.95 -18.95
N GLU A 16 28.39 -42.80 -20.21
CA GLU A 16 28.25 -41.53 -20.95
C GLU A 16 26.79 -41.13 -21.14
N LYS A 17 25.90 -42.10 -21.37
CA LYS A 17 24.46 -41.85 -21.54
C LYS A 17 23.80 -41.39 -20.24
N LEU A 18 24.25 -41.92 -19.09
CA LEU A 18 23.80 -41.51 -17.76
C LEU A 18 24.30 -40.11 -17.39
N LEU A 19 25.56 -39.79 -17.70
CA LEU A 19 26.15 -38.46 -17.52
C LEU A 19 25.41 -37.41 -18.36
N LEU A 20 25.15 -37.68 -19.64
CA LEU A 20 24.42 -36.77 -20.52
C LEU A 20 22.99 -36.51 -20.03
N SER A 21 22.31 -37.53 -19.48
CA SER A 21 20.96 -37.37 -18.93
C SER A 21 20.91 -36.61 -17.59
N LEU A 22 21.96 -36.69 -16.78
CA LEU A 22 22.08 -35.94 -15.53
C LEU A 22 22.39 -34.47 -15.80
N ASP A 23 23.29 -34.19 -16.75
CA ASP A 23 23.59 -32.82 -17.18
C ASP A 23 22.36 -32.17 -17.82
N ASN A 24 21.61 -32.89 -18.66
CA ASN A 24 20.40 -32.35 -19.30
C ASN A 24 19.29 -32.06 -18.26
N ALA A 25 19.10 -32.93 -17.27
CA ALA A 25 18.14 -32.72 -16.19
C ALA A 25 18.50 -31.50 -15.33
N GLY A 26 19.79 -31.32 -15.00
CA GLY A 26 20.27 -30.14 -14.28
C GLY A 26 20.10 -28.84 -15.08
N THR A 27 20.33 -28.87 -16.39
CA THR A 27 20.08 -27.71 -17.26
C THR A 27 18.61 -27.38 -17.42
N GLU A 28 17.73 -28.40 -17.49
CA GLU A 28 16.28 -28.21 -17.56
C GLU A 28 15.74 -27.60 -16.26
N GLU A 29 16.22 -28.03 -15.10
CA GLU A 29 15.85 -27.45 -13.80
C GLU A 29 16.29 -25.98 -13.68
N ILE A 30 17.50 -25.63 -14.15
CA ILE A 30 18.00 -24.25 -14.13
C ILE A 30 17.17 -23.35 -15.06
N GLU A 31 16.83 -23.81 -16.26
CA GLU A 31 16.04 -23.00 -17.20
C GLU A 31 14.61 -22.80 -16.66
N GLN A 32 13.99 -23.82 -16.08
CA GLN A 32 12.69 -23.69 -15.41
C GLN A 32 12.74 -22.71 -14.24
N LEU A 33 13.81 -22.72 -13.43
CA LEU A 33 13.98 -21.80 -12.31
C LEU A 33 14.11 -20.35 -12.79
N LYS A 34 14.82 -20.15 -13.90
CA LYS A 34 15.04 -18.85 -14.54
C LYS A 34 13.75 -18.31 -15.15
N GLU A 35 13.00 -19.13 -15.89
CA GLU A 35 11.69 -18.75 -16.42
C GLU A 35 10.73 -18.36 -15.29
N LYS A 36 10.72 -19.14 -14.21
CA LYS A 36 9.92 -18.84 -13.03
C LYS A 36 10.35 -17.52 -12.37
N LEU A 37 11.64 -17.28 -12.21
CA LEU A 37 12.16 -16.04 -11.65
C LEU A 37 11.77 -14.83 -12.51
N GLN A 38 11.92 -14.94 -13.83
CA GLN A 38 11.53 -13.88 -14.78
C GLN A 38 10.03 -13.57 -14.71
N ALA A 39 9.19 -14.60 -14.60
CA ALA A 39 7.75 -14.40 -14.40
C ALA A 39 7.47 -13.66 -13.09
N GLN A 40 8.17 -14.01 -12.00
CA GLN A 40 8.03 -13.34 -10.71
C GLN A 40 8.53 -11.89 -10.74
N GLU A 41 9.63 -11.61 -11.44
CA GLU A 41 10.16 -10.25 -11.62
C GLU A 41 9.17 -9.38 -12.39
N TRP A 42 8.63 -9.90 -13.50
CA TRP A 42 7.61 -9.22 -14.30
C TRP A 42 6.34 -8.93 -13.50
N ASP A 43 5.84 -9.91 -12.74
CA ASP A 43 4.66 -9.73 -11.88
C ASP A 43 4.92 -8.64 -10.83
N LEU A 44 6.13 -8.58 -10.26
CA LEU A 44 6.50 -7.56 -9.28
C LEU A 44 6.57 -6.17 -9.92
N GLU A 45 7.12 -6.04 -11.13
CA GLU A 45 7.14 -4.78 -11.88
C GLU A 45 5.73 -4.25 -12.13
N ILE A 46 4.81 -5.13 -12.53
CA ILE A 46 3.40 -4.75 -12.71
C ILE A 46 2.78 -4.29 -11.39
N GLN A 47 3.01 -5.00 -10.29
CA GLN A 47 2.49 -4.61 -8.98
C GLN A 47 3.05 -3.26 -8.52
N CYS A 48 4.34 -3.02 -8.72
CA CYS A 48 4.97 -1.74 -8.42
C CYS A 48 4.35 -0.60 -9.25
N GLN A 49 4.16 -0.81 -10.55
CA GLN A 49 3.54 0.19 -11.44
C GLN A 49 2.10 0.49 -11.01
N ALA A 50 1.29 -0.53 -10.74
CA ALA A 50 -0.09 -0.35 -10.28
C ALA A 50 -0.16 0.38 -8.93
N MET A 51 0.78 0.09 -8.01
CA MET A 51 0.89 0.78 -6.73
C MET A 51 1.22 2.27 -6.93
N GLN A 52 2.14 2.60 -7.84
CA GLN A 52 2.51 3.98 -8.14
C GLN A 52 1.34 4.76 -8.75
N GLU A 53 0.60 4.15 -9.67
CA GLU A 53 -0.60 4.75 -10.26
C GLU A 53 -1.67 5.02 -9.20
N ALA A 54 -1.96 4.03 -8.34
CA ALA A 54 -2.92 4.18 -7.26
C ALA A 54 -2.51 5.28 -6.25
N LEU A 55 -1.22 5.40 -5.93
CA LEU A 55 -0.72 6.49 -5.08
C LEU A 55 -0.92 7.86 -5.76
N GLY A 56 -0.65 7.95 -7.07
CA GLY A 56 -0.88 9.18 -7.83
C GLY A 56 -2.34 9.61 -7.84
N GLU A 57 -3.26 8.69 -8.11
CA GLU A 57 -4.70 8.94 -8.07
C GLU A 57 -5.17 9.37 -6.67
N LEU A 58 -4.65 8.72 -5.63
CA LEU A 58 -4.97 9.06 -4.25
C LEU A 58 -4.48 10.47 -3.89
N GLU A 59 -3.26 10.82 -4.27
CA GLU A 59 -2.71 12.16 -4.05
C GLU A 59 -3.52 13.24 -4.78
N GLU A 60 -3.89 13.00 -6.04
CA GLU A 60 -4.70 13.92 -6.81
C GLU A 60 -6.09 14.12 -6.17
N SER A 61 -6.73 13.01 -5.78
CA SER A 61 -8.03 13.04 -5.09
C SER A 61 -7.94 13.79 -3.77
N ARG A 62 -6.91 13.50 -2.95
CA ARG A 62 -6.67 14.18 -1.67
C ARG A 62 -6.46 15.67 -1.87
N ASN A 63 -5.68 16.08 -2.87
CA ASN A 63 -5.41 17.49 -3.14
C ASN A 63 -6.69 18.22 -3.60
N ARG A 64 -7.47 17.62 -4.51
CA ARG A 64 -8.77 18.18 -4.91
C ARG A 64 -9.73 18.31 -3.74
N TYR A 65 -9.76 17.32 -2.85
CA TYR A 65 -10.57 17.38 -1.63
C TYR A 65 -10.10 18.49 -0.70
N ALA A 66 -8.78 18.62 -0.47
CA ALA A 66 -8.21 19.67 0.36
C ALA A 66 -8.58 21.06 -0.16
N ASP A 67 -8.47 21.29 -1.47
CA ASP A 67 -8.86 22.56 -2.09
C ASP A 67 -10.37 22.84 -1.90
N LEU A 68 -11.23 21.86 -2.16
CA LEU A 68 -12.68 22.02 -1.97
C LEU A 68 -13.04 22.28 -0.50
N TYR A 69 -12.36 21.63 0.43
CA TYR A 69 -12.57 21.80 1.87
C TYR A 69 -12.07 23.18 2.36
N ASP A 70 -10.82 23.53 2.05
CA ASP A 70 -10.17 24.75 2.52
C ASP A 70 -10.77 26.01 1.89
N TYR A 71 -11.16 25.96 0.62
CA TYR A 71 -11.75 27.11 -0.09
C TYR A 71 -13.28 27.08 -0.15
N ALA A 72 -13.94 26.16 0.58
CA ALA A 72 -15.39 26.23 0.75
C ALA A 72 -15.81 27.55 1.41
N PRO A 73 -16.90 28.19 0.95
CA PRO A 73 -17.42 29.40 1.57
C PRO A 73 -18.04 29.15 2.96
N ALA A 74 -18.40 27.91 3.26
CA ALA A 74 -18.92 27.49 4.56
C ALA A 74 -17.79 27.12 5.51
N GLY A 75 -17.91 27.50 6.79
CA GLY A 75 -16.97 27.09 7.83
C GLY A 75 -17.21 25.64 8.27
N TYR A 76 -16.20 24.79 8.14
CA TYR A 76 -16.19 23.42 8.62
C TYR A 76 -15.24 23.28 9.80
N VAL A 77 -15.71 22.59 10.84
CA VAL A 77 -14.92 22.27 12.03
C VAL A 77 -15.22 20.82 12.41
N THR A 78 -14.16 20.06 12.66
CA THR A 78 -14.22 18.69 13.17
C THR A 78 -13.66 18.71 14.59
N PHE A 79 -14.25 17.91 15.48
CA PHE A 79 -13.83 17.80 16.87
C PHE A 79 -13.42 16.37 17.21
N ASP A 80 -12.58 16.21 18.22
CA ASP A 80 -12.31 14.92 18.85
C ASP A 80 -13.37 14.54 19.90
N ASP A 81 -13.19 13.37 20.52
CA ASP A 81 -14.04 12.82 21.59
C ASP A 81 -14.08 13.69 22.86
N LYS A 82 -13.24 14.72 22.94
CA LYS A 82 -13.18 15.69 24.05
C LYS A 82 -13.74 17.05 23.65
N GLY A 83 -14.18 17.22 22.39
CA GLY A 83 -14.69 18.49 21.87
C GLY A 83 -13.59 19.51 21.53
N CYS A 84 -12.35 19.06 21.38
CA CYS A 84 -11.24 19.87 20.89
C CYS A 84 -11.23 19.86 19.36
N ILE A 85 -10.88 21.00 18.75
CA ILE A 85 -10.82 21.15 17.30
C ILE A 85 -9.72 20.23 16.73
N SER A 86 -10.10 19.18 16.02
CA SER A 86 -9.17 18.29 15.33
C SER A 86 -8.85 18.79 13.92
N GLU A 87 -9.83 19.39 13.24
CA GLU A 87 -9.67 19.99 11.93
C GLU A 87 -10.57 21.23 11.77
N ILE A 88 -10.13 22.17 10.94
CA ILE A 88 -10.90 23.37 10.59
C ILE A 88 -10.46 23.89 9.23
N ASN A 89 -11.42 24.29 8.39
CA ASN A 89 -11.11 24.90 7.09
C ASN A 89 -10.80 26.40 7.21
N LEU A 90 -10.36 27.04 6.12
CA LEU A 90 -9.96 28.46 6.15
C LEU A 90 -11.13 29.38 6.48
N ALA A 91 -12.33 29.10 5.95
CA ALA A 91 -13.52 29.88 6.27
C ALA A 91 -13.87 29.78 7.77
N GLY A 92 -13.80 28.58 8.37
CA GLY A 92 -14.03 28.37 9.79
C GLY A 92 -12.99 29.09 10.66
N ALA A 93 -11.72 29.00 10.29
CA ALA A 93 -10.65 29.71 10.99
C ALA A 93 -10.86 31.23 10.94
N ALA A 94 -11.26 31.77 9.79
CA ALA A 94 -11.60 33.17 9.63
C ALA A 94 -12.79 33.59 10.50
N LEU A 95 -13.82 32.74 10.63
CA LEU A 95 -14.97 32.98 11.50
C LEU A 95 -14.59 33.00 12.98
N LEU A 96 -13.65 32.14 13.41
CA LEU A 96 -13.14 32.13 14.79
C LEU A 96 -12.07 33.22 15.04
N GLY A 97 -11.63 33.92 13.99
CA GLY A 97 -10.72 35.06 14.08
C GLY A 97 -9.28 34.69 14.46
N LEU A 98 -8.88 33.43 14.29
CA LEU A 98 -7.54 32.92 14.63
C LEU A 98 -6.97 32.10 13.47
N GLU A 99 -5.64 32.03 13.40
CA GLU A 99 -4.96 31.16 12.44
C GLU A 99 -5.28 29.69 12.74
N ARG A 100 -5.51 28.89 11.69
CA ARG A 100 -5.80 27.45 11.79
C ARG A 100 -4.83 26.72 12.72
N SER A 101 -3.53 26.97 12.59
CA SER A 101 -2.48 26.34 13.40
C SER A 101 -2.62 26.58 14.90
N ARG A 102 -3.25 27.69 15.32
CA ARG A 102 -3.50 28.01 16.73
C ARG A 102 -4.80 27.40 17.25
N LEU A 103 -5.75 27.13 16.35
CA LEU A 103 -7.05 26.56 16.68
C LEU A 103 -7.00 25.05 16.87
N LEU A 104 -6.10 24.35 16.17
CA LEU A 104 -5.94 22.90 16.31
C LEU A 104 -5.60 22.52 17.76
N GLY A 105 -6.37 21.59 18.32
CA GLY A 105 -6.28 21.12 19.71
C GLY A 105 -6.94 22.05 20.74
N MET A 106 -7.46 23.21 20.34
CA MET A 106 -8.20 24.06 21.27
C MET A 106 -9.61 23.51 21.53
N PRO A 107 -10.10 23.57 22.78
CA PRO A 107 -11.49 23.25 23.08
C PRO A 107 -12.44 24.24 22.38
N MET A 108 -13.41 23.73 21.63
CA MET A 108 -14.39 24.59 20.94
C MET A 108 -15.23 25.42 21.91
N THR A 109 -15.40 24.95 23.14
CA THR A 109 -16.11 25.63 24.22
C THR A 109 -15.55 27.01 24.54
N VAL A 110 -14.28 27.31 24.21
CA VAL A 110 -13.69 28.65 24.35
C VAL A 110 -14.39 29.69 23.46
N PHE A 111 -14.92 29.26 22.32
CA PHE A 111 -15.58 30.12 21.34
C PHE A 111 -17.11 30.15 21.47
N LEU A 112 -17.66 29.40 22.42
CA LEU A 112 -19.10 29.30 22.65
C LEU A 112 -19.54 30.17 23.83
N ASP A 113 -20.79 30.61 23.82
CA ASP A 113 -21.41 31.16 25.03
C ASP A 113 -21.65 30.06 26.08
N LYS A 114 -21.64 30.43 27.36
CA LYS A 114 -21.83 29.49 28.48
C LYS A 114 -23.14 28.72 28.39
N GLY A 115 -24.20 29.31 27.83
CA GLY A 115 -25.48 28.64 27.62
C GLY A 115 -25.41 27.49 26.60
N SER A 116 -24.43 27.51 25.71
CA SER A 116 -24.30 26.56 24.59
C SER A 116 -23.42 25.35 24.91
N TYR A 117 -22.66 25.36 26.01
CA TYR A 117 -21.68 24.30 26.32
C TYR A 117 -22.33 22.91 26.44
N LYS A 118 -23.43 22.84 27.20
CA LYS A 118 -24.13 21.57 27.43
C LYS A 118 -24.72 21.02 26.13
N LEU A 119 -25.28 21.89 25.29
CA LEU A 119 -25.86 21.49 24.01
C LEU A 119 -24.78 20.98 23.06
N PHE A 120 -23.64 21.67 22.98
CA PHE A 120 -22.49 21.26 22.18
C PHE A 120 -21.95 19.89 22.61
N LEU A 121 -21.76 19.66 23.91
CA LEU A 121 -21.26 18.36 24.40
C LEU A 121 -22.22 17.21 24.08
N ILE A 122 -23.53 17.42 24.19
CA ILE A 122 -24.54 16.39 23.91
C ILE A 122 -24.62 16.09 22.41
N ILE A 123 -24.68 17.12 21.57
CA ILE A 123 -24.96 16.95 20.13
C ILE A 123 -23.69 16.63 19.33
N CYS A 124 -22.56 17.23 19.68
CA CYS A 124 -21.37 17.18 18.84
C CYS A 124 -20.27 16.26 19.36
N VAL A 125 -20.28 15.93 20.67
CA VAL A 125 -19.21 15.12 21.30
C VAL A 125 -19.69 13.74 21.73
N HIS A 126 -20.97 13.59 22.09
CA HIS A 126 -21.54 12.32 22.56
C HIS A 126 -22.61 11.75 21.61
N ALA A 127 -22.64 12.20 20.35
CA ALA A 127 -23.54 11.65 19.34
C ALA A 127 -22.88 10.44 18.66
N ASP A 128 -22.98 9.28 19.34
CA ASP A 128 -22.84 7.96 18.74
C ASP A 128 -24.22 7.37 18.41
#